data_AF-A0A534VEZ0-F1
#
_entry.id   AF-A0A534VEZ0-F1
#
_cell.length_a   1.000
_cell.length_b   1.000
_cell.length_c   1.000
_cell.angle_alpha   90.00
_cell.angle_beta   90.00
_cell.angle_gamma   90.00
#
_symmetry.space_group_name_H-M   'P 1'
#
loop_
_entity.id
_entity.type
_entity.pdbx_description
1 polymer ?
#
loop_
_entity_poly.entity_id
_entity_poly.type
_entity_poly.pdbx_seq_one_letter_code
_entity_poly.pdbx_strand_id
1 'polypeptide(L)'
;MKAVYKNLAFQMLATVAFAVIVGGLAGHSAAADSCPLSHGFWRNHPTAWPVTSLTLGSQTYSQAELLTILGTSVGGKGGADASLILADQLIAAELNIANGSDSAPVDSTIADADDLLAGFGG
;
A
#
# COMPACT_ATOMS: atom_id res chain seq x y z
N MET A 1 14.54 22.51 -2.69
CA MET A 1 14.15 21.23 -2.05
C MET A 1 12.90 21.34 -1.16
N LYS A 2 12.78 22.33 -0.25
CA LYS A 2 11.56 22.51 0.58
C LYS A 2 10.27 22.91 -0.18
N ALA A 3 10.40 23.42 -1.42
CA ALA A 3 9.26 23.87 -2.23
C ALA A 3 8.57 22.75 -3.02
N VAL A 4 9.29 21.65 -3.31
CA VAL A 4 8.73 20.51 -4.06
C VAL A 4 7.77 19.70 -3.17
N TYR A 5 8.11 19.57 -1.88
CA TYR A 5 7.32 18.82 -0.90
C TYR A 5 5.97 19.48 -0.53
N LYS A 6 5.85 20.81 -0.68
CA LYS A 6 4.57 21.51 -0.47
C LYS A 6 3.57 21.32 -1.61
N ASN A 7 4.04 21.08 -2.84
CA ASN A 7 3.16 20.81 -3.97
C ASN A 7 2.78 19.32 -4.06
N LEU A 8 3.70 18.39 -3.79
CA LEU A 8 3.36 16.95 -3.83
C LEU A 8 2.46 16.51 -2.67
N ALA A 9 2.66 17.02 -1.45
CA ALA A 9 1.79 16.70 -0.31
C ALA A 9 0.40 17.34 -0.43
N PHE A 10 0.26 18.42 -1.21
CA PHE A 10 -1.04 19.05 -1.47
C PHE A 10 -1.81 18.33 -2.60
N GLN A 11 -1.12 17.64 -3.52
CA GLN A 11 -1.77 16.83 -4.54
C GLN A 11 -2.29 15.48 -3.99
N MET A 12 -1.68 14.91 -2.95
CA MET A 12 -2.17 13.65 -2.33
C MET A 12 -3.42 13.81 -1.45
N LEU A 13 -3.86 15.04 -1.16
CA LEU A 13 -5.07 15.31 -0.38
C LEU A 13 -6.28 15.77 -1.21
N ALA A 14 -6.16 15.87 -2.55
CA ALA A 14 -7.16 16.56 -3.38
C ALA A 14 -8.00 15.69 -4.33
N THR A 15 -7.81 14.37 -4.43
CA THR A 15 -8.63 13.52 -5.35
C THR A 15 -9.63 12.60 -4.69
N VAL A 16 -9.86 12.72 -3.37
CA VAL A 16 -11.01 12.07 -2.70
C VAL A 16 -12.22 13.00 -2.72
N ALA A 17 -12.74 13.34 -3.92
CA ALA A 17 -14.12 13.79 -4.16
C ALA A 17 -14.34 14.28 -5.60
N PHE A 18 -14.36 13.39 -6.60
CA PHE A 18 -15.28 13.54 -7.74
C PHE A 18 -15.42 12.26 -8.57
N ALA A 19 -16.30 11.36 -8.15
CA ALA A 19 -17.05 10.49 -9.06
C ALA A 19 -18.25 9.88 -8.31
N VAL A 20 -19.19 10.74 -7.92
CA VAL A 20 -20.56 10.30 -7.62
C VAL A 20 -21.43 10.88 -8.73
N ILE A 21 -22.03 9.97 -9.53
CA ILE A 21 -23.08 10.16 -10.56
C ILE A 21 -22.50 10.67 -11.90
N VAL A 22 -22.39 9.92 -13.01
CA VAL A 22 -23.33 9.03 -13.71
C VAL A 22 -22.53 8.05 -14.60
N GLY A 23 -22.88 6.75 -14.65
CA GLY A 23 -22.55 5.93 -15.83
C GLY A 23 -22.27 4.45 -15.60
N GLY A 24 -23.31 3.62 -15.72
CA GLY A 24 -23.17 2.25 -16.19
C GLY A 24 -23.14 1.17 -15.10
N LEU A 25 -24.17 0.32 -15.12
CA LEU A 25 -24.18 -1.01 -14.49
C LEU A 25 -23.17 -1.91 -15.21
N ALA A 26 -21.87 -1.64 -15.07
CA ALA A 26 -20.85 -2.66 -15.30
C ALA A 26 -20.71 -3.41 -13.98
N GLY A 27 -21.10 -4.68 -13.98
CA GLY A 27 -21.09 -5.51 -12.79
C GLY A 27 -19.74 -5.40 -12.07
N HIS A 28 -19.80 -5.05 -10.78
CA HIS A 28 -18.76 -5.50 -9.87
C HIS A 28 -18.80 -7.02 -10.00
N SER A 29 -17.76 -7.59 -10.62
CA SER A 29 -17.65 -9.04 -10.70
C SER A 29 -17.63 -9.52 -9.26
N ALA A 30 -18.71 -10.14 -8.82
CA ALA A 30 -18.83 -10.78 -7.52
C ALA A 30 -17.96 -12.06 -7.48
N ALA A 31 -16.67 -11.92 -7.81
CA ALA A 31 -15.68 -12.76 -7.18
C ALA A 31 -15.80 -12.51 -5.68
N ALA A 32 -15.63 -13.54 -4.87
CA ALA A 32 -15.79 -13.44 -3.43
C ALA A 32 -14.70 -12.52 -2.85
N ASP A 33 -14.94 -11.20 -2.89
CA ASP A 33 -13.97 -10.22 -2.44
C ASP A 33 -13.88 -10.30 -0.92
N SER A 34 -12.78 -10.88 -0.45
CA SER A 34 -12.48 -10.92 0.97
C SER A 34 -12.28 -9.49 1.45
N CYS A 35 -12.92 -9.13 2.56
CA CYS A 35 -12.75 -7.80 3.15
C CYS A 35 -11.26 -7.53 3.44
N PRO A 36 -10.69 -6.39 3.00
CA PRO A 36 -9.32 -6.03 3.31
C PRO A 36 -9.04 -6.03 4.81
N LEU A 37 -7.91 -6.60 5.20
CA LEU A 37 -7.42 -6.65 6.57
C LEU A 37 -6.37 -5.56 6.79
N SER A 38 -6.18 -5.17 8.05
CA SER A 38 -5.27 -4.08 8.40
C SER A 38 -3.80 -4.51 8.36
N HIS A 39 -2.88 -3.56 8.16
CA HIS A 39 -1.44 -3.78 8.29
C HIS A 39 -1.03 -4.44 9.64
N GLY A 40 -1.74 -4.10 10.73
CA GLY A 40 -1.51 -4.68 12.05
C GLY A 40 -2.00 -6.12 12.16
N PHE A 41 -3.06 -6.50 11.45
CA PHE A 41 -3.46 -7.90 11.33
C PHE A 41 -2.35 -8.71 10.68
N TRP A 42 -1.87 -8.28 9.51
CA TRP A 42 -0.83 -8.98 8.75
C TRP A 42 0.47 -9.11 9.55
N ARG A 43 0.92 -8.04 10.21
CA ARG A 43 2.11 -8.09 11.08
C ARG A 43 1.99 -9.14 12.19
N ASN A 44 0.81 -9.26 12.79
CA ASN A 44 0.59 -10.14 13.94
C ASN A 44 0.22 -11.58 13.54
N HIS A 45 -0.08 -11.86 12.27
CA HIS A 45 -0.51 -13.17 11.77
C HIS A 45 0.31 -13.62 10.55
N PRO A 46 1.63 -13.80 10.67
CA PRO A 46 2.48 -14.23 9.54
C PRO A 46 2.07 -15.59 8.96
N THR A 47 1.50 -16.48 9.76
CA THR A 47 1.01 -17.79 9.30
C THR A 47 -0.23 -17.70 8.40
N ALA A 48 -0.92 -16.55 8.38
CA ALA A 48 -2.08 -16.31 7.53
C ALA A 48 -1.69 -15.72 6.17
N TRP A 49 -0.42 -15.40 5.94
CA TRP A 49 0.01 -14.77 4.68
C TRP A 49 -0.16 -15.74 3.52
N PRO A 50 -0.88 -15.35 2.45
CA PRO A 50 -1.07 -16.22 1.28
C PRO A 50 0.22 -16.42 0.47
N VAL A 51 1.20 -15.52 0.63
CA VAL A 51 2.48 -15.50 -0.08
C VAL A 51 3.64 -15.31 0.90
N THR A 52 4.82 -15.80 0.52
CA THR A 52 6.04 -15.73 1.34
C THR A 52 7.04 -14.68 0.89
N SER A 53 6.73 -13.95 -0.20
CA SER A 53 7.55 -12.86 -0.73
C SER A 53 6.67 -11.85 -1.44
N LEU A 54 7.08 -10.58 -1.42
CA LEU A 54 6.43 -9.46 -2.10
C LEU A 54 7.48 -8.57 -2.75
N THR A 55 7.08 -7.82 -3.78
CA THR A 55 7.96 -6.85 -4.43
C THR A 55 7.51 -5.46 -4.01
N LEU A 56 8.41 -4.70 -3.39
CA LEU A 56 8.15 -3.30 -3.05
C LEU A 56 9.09 -2.44 -3.90
N GLY A 57 8.50 -1.66 -4.79
CA GLY A 57 9.23 -0.91 -5.81
C GLY A 57 10.03 -1.82 -6.73
N SER A 58 11.36 -1.77 -6.63
CA SER A 58 12.26 -2.54 -7.51
C SER A 58 12.87 -3.77 -6.84
N GLN A 59 12.51 -4.06 -5.59
CA GLN A 59 13.15 -5.10 -4.78
C GLN A 59 12.14 -6.12 -4.30
N THR A 60 12.51 -7.40 -4.42
CA THR A 60 11.72 -8.50 -3.85
C THR A 60 12.22 -8.82 -2.45
N TYR A 61 11.31 -8.78 -1.49
CA TYR A 61 11.58 -9.05 -0.08
C TYR A 61 10.94 -10.37 0.34
N SER A 62 11.64 -11.11 1.18
CA SER A 62 11.10 -12.26 1.88
C SER A 62 10.13 -11.85 2.98
N GLN A 63 9.25 -12.76 3.40
CA GLN A 63 8.34 -12.55 4.52
C GLN A 63 9.06 -12.07 5.79
N ALA A 64 10.26 -12.57 6.08
CA ALA A 64 11.02 -12.17 7.26
C ALA A 64 11.48 -10.71 7.19
N GLU A 65 11.90 -10.25 6.01
CA GLU A 65 12.28 -8.84 5.77
C GLU A 65 11.05 -7.94 5.83
N LEU A 66 9.93 -8.37 5.23
CA LEU A 66 8.66 -7.63 5.27
C LEU A 66 8.11 -7.47 6.69
N LEU A 67 8.22 -8.51 7.53
CA LEU A 67 7.87 -8.42 8.95
C LEU A 67 8.78 -7.46 9.72
N THR A 68 10.06 -7.40 9.34
CA THR A 68 11.01 -6.44 9.92
C THR A 68 10.63 -5.00 9.55
N ILE A 69 10.24 -4.77 8.28
CA ILE A 69 9.74 -3.47 7.82
C ILE A 69 8.47 -3.09 8.60
N LEU A 70 7.45 -3.97 8.65
CA LEU A 70 6.21 -3.74 9.42
C LEU A 70 6.42 -3.55 10.93
N GLY A 71 7.53 -4.03 11.46
CA GLY A 71 7.93 -3.88 12.86
C GLY A 71 8.79 -2.64 13.13
N THR A 72 9.29 -1.99 12.08
CA THR A 72 10.14 -0.80 12.20
C THR A 72 9.28 0.40 12.57
N SER A 73 9.73 1.18 13.55
CA SER A 73 9.02 2.39 13.93
C SER A 73 9.06 3.39 12.77
N VAL A 74 7.90 3.64 12.16
CA VAL A 74 7.74 4.62 11.06
C VAL A 74 8.07 6.06 11.47
N GLY A 75 8.33 6.34 12.75
CA GLY A 75 8.70 7.69 13.20
C GLY A 75 9.13 7.78 14.66
N GLY A 76 9.53 8.98 15.06
CA GLY A 76 9.95 9.33 16.42
C GLY A 76 9.83 10.83 16.70
N LYS A 77 10.54 11.33 17.73
CA LYS A 77 10.46 12.73 18.17
C LYS A 77 10.82 13.78 17.09
N GLY A 78 11.45 13.37 15.99
CA GLY A 78 11.89 14.23 14.89
C GLY A 78 11.05 14.17 13.60
N GLY A 79 9.99 13.35 13.56
CA GLY A 79 9.16 13.13 12.36
C GLY A 79 8.97 11.64 12.02
N ALA A 80 8.17 11.38 10.99
CA ALA A 80 7.94 10.06 10.45
C ALA A 80 8.65 9.90 9.09
N ASP A 81 9.18 8.71 8.84
CA ASP A 81 9.72 8.31 7.55
C ASP A 81 8.57 7.94 6.61
N ALA A 82 8.34 8.78 5.61
CA ALA A 82 7.27 8.58 4.65
C ALA A 82 7.46 7.30 3.82
N SER A 83 8.70 6.86 3.58
CA SER A 83 8.98 5.63 2.84
C SER A 83 8.54 4.39 3.62
N LEU A 84 8.74 4.38 4.95
CA LEU A 84 8.27 3.31 5.83
C LEU A 84 6.74 3.31 5.95
N ILE A 85 6.10 4.48 6.04
CA ILE A 85 4.63 4.56 6.03
C ILE A 85 4.07 3.98 4.71
N LEU A 86 4.67 4.35 3.58
CA LEU A 86 4.24 3.88 2.28
C LEU A 86 4.44 2.36 2.15
N ALA A 87 5.60 1.85 2.58
CA ALA A 87 5.88 0.41 2.60
C ALA A 87 4.87 -0.36 3.45
N ASP A 88 4.53 0.12 4.64
CA ASP A 88 3.52 -0.52 5.51
C ASP A 88 2.14 -0.65 4.82
N GLN A 89 1.73 0.38 4.07
CA GLN A 89 0.46 0.36 3.35
C GLN A 89 0.53 -0.56 2.13
N LEU A 90 1.63 -0.53 1.38
CA LEU A 90 1.82 -1.35 0.20
C LEU A 90 1.84 -2.85 0.55
N ILE A 91 2.58 -3.24 1.59
CA ILE A 91 2.61 -4.62 2.08
C ILE A 91 1.20 -5.10 2.43
N ALA A 92 0.41 -4.26 3.11
CA ALA A 92 -0.96 -4.64 3.48
C ALA A 92 -1.87 -4.76 2.24
N ALA A 93 -1.73 -3.86 1.27
CA ALA A 93 -2.51 -3.90 0.03
C ALA A 93 -2.23 -5.16 -0.79
N GLU A 94 -0.95 -5.49 -1.01
CA GLU A 94 -0.56 -6.69 -1.75
C GLU A 94 -1.00 -7.97 -1.05
N LEU A 95 -0.89 -8.05 0.29
CA LEU A 95 -1.40 -9.21 1.04
C LEU A 95 -2.92 -9.33 0.98
N ASN A 96 -3.65 -8.22 0.97
CA ASN A 96 -5.10 -8.23 0.82
C ASN A 96 -5.51 -8.73 -0.57
N ILE A 97 -4.83 -8.27 -1.62
CA ILE A 97 -5.06 -8.76 -3.00
C ILE A 97 -4.73 -10.26 -3.09
N ALA A 98 -3.60 -10.69 -2.52
CA ALA A 98 -3.24 -12.10 -2.45
C ALA A 98 -4.26 -12.93 -1.63
N ASN A 99 -4.93 -12.31 -0.66
CA ASN A 99 -6.00 -12.90 0.13
C ASN A 99 -7.38 -12.82 -0.56
N GLY A 100 -7.45 -12.31 -1.78
CA GLY A 100 -8.66 -12.25 -2.59
C GLY A 100 -9.53 -11.02 -2.37
N SER A 101 -8.96 -9.89 -1.93
CA SER A 101 -9.63 -8.58 -2.03
C SER A 101 -9.59 -8.04 -3.46
N ASP A 102 -10.64 -7.32 -3.87
CA ASP A 102 -10.65 -6.60 -5.15
C ASP A 102 -9.57 -5.52 -5.20
N SER A 103 -8.75 -5.55 -6.25
CA SER A 103 -7.64 -4.63 -6.47
C SER A 103 -8.04 -3.44 -7.34
N ALA A 104 -9.13 -3.53 -8.10
CA ALA A 104 -9.59 -2.51 -9.05
C ALA A 104 -9.62 -1.06 -8.50
N PRO A 105 -10.04 -0.78 -7.24
CA PRO A 105 -10.06 0.58 -6.73
C PRO A 105 -8.67 1.14 -6.36
N VAL A 106 -7.64 0.30 -6.24
CA VAL A 106 -6.31 0.68 -5.72
C VAL A 106 -5.14 0.33 -6.64
N ASP A 107 -5.36 -0.40 -7.74
CA ASP A 107 -4.32 -0.82 -8.69
C ASP A 107 -3.38 0.31 -9.12
N SER A 108 -3.93 1.46 -9.51
CA SER A 108 -3.10 2.61 -9.92
C SER A 108 -2.27 3.17 -8.76
N THR A 109 -2.83 3.17 -7.55
CA THR A 109 -2.15 3.66 -6.35
C THR A 109 -1.02 2.73 -5.92
N ILE A 110 -1.17 1.42 -6.13
CA ILE A 110 -0.12 0.42 -5.91
C ILE A 110 1.05 0.66 -6.87
N ALA A 111 0.77 0.83 -8.16
CA ALA A 111 1.79 1.13 -9.15
C ALA A 111 2.56 2.43 -8.83
N ASP A 112 1.84 3.49 -8.45
CA ASP A 112 2.46 4.75 -8.03
C ASP A 112 3.34 4.58 -6.77
N ALA A 113 2.91 3.73 -5.82
CA ALA A 113 3.67 3.44 -4.61
C ALA A 113 4.96 2.68 -4.92
N ASP A 114 4.90 1.69 -5.81
CA ASP A 114 6.06 0.95 -6.29
C ASP A 114 7.06 1.88 -6.98
N ASP A 115 6.60 2.73 -7.90
CA ASP A 115 7.47 3.69 -8.60
C ASP A 115 8.16 4.66 -7.61
N LEU A 116 7.44 5.12 -6.59
CA LEU A 116 8.02 5.95 -5.53
C LEU A 116 9.09 5.20 -4.72
N LEU A 117 8.80 3.98 -4.29
CA LEU A 117 9.74 3.16 -3.51
C LEU A 117 10.95 2.73 -4.33
N ALA A 118 10.79 2.49 -5.63
CA ALA A 118 11.91 2.18 -6.54
C ALA A 118 12.94 3.32 -6.63
N GLY A 119 12.53 4.56 -6.34
CA GLY A 119 13.42 5.72 -6.26
C GLY A 119 14.31 5.77 -5.01
N PHE A 120 14.03 4.94 -3.99
CA PHE A 120 14.84 4.81 -2.79
C PHE A 120 15.64 3.51 -2.86
N GLY A 121 16.98 3.62 -2.90
CA GLY A 121 17.84 2.45 -2.72
C GLY A 121 17.74 1.95 -1.28
N GLY A 122 17.54 0.63 -1.12
CA GLY A 122 17.55 -0.05 0.18
C GLY A 122 18.94 -0.12 0.82
#